data_AF-A0A9D9D9R5-F1
#
_entry.id   AF-A0A9D9D9R5-F1
#
_cell.length_a   1.000
_cell.length_b   1.000
_cell.length_c   1.000
_cell.angle_alpha   90.00
_cell.angle_beta   90.00
_cell.angle_gamma   90.00
#
_symmetry.space_group_name_H-M   'P 1'
#
loop_
_entity.id
_entity.type
_entity.pdbx_description
1 polymer ?
#
loop_
_entity_poly.entity_id
_entity_poly.type
_entity_poly.pdbx_seq_one_letter_code
_entity_poly.pdbx_strand_id
1 'polypeptide(L)'
;MQTKTKKSKKAVDTSLLDERFGKDFVDLYIKINNRKISSAYQFRKIHSTIYDCDEYVWQGELPEGAVIKFVHGDGRILPNPLVYNQISGPGVTFNGGQACLDLTYSKALVCPVEGVELIYNFVDEESRLRYVSKTAVKTMFIRIYDNNSGVDNDRWLTIALE
;
A
#
# COMPACT_ATOMS: atom_id res chain seq x y z
N MET A 1 31.45 -21.69 -24.53
CA MET A 1 30.04 -22.04 -24.28
C MET A 1 29.67 -21.46 -22.92
N GLN A 2 29.02 -20.28 -22.85
CA GLN A 2 28.70 -19.61 -21.59
C GLN A 2 27.42 -20.22 -20.99
N THR A 3 27.57 -20.90 -19.85
CA THR A 3 26.46 -21.39 -19.04
C THR A 3 25.76 -20.21 -18.36
N LYS A 4 24.59 -19.83 -18.88
CA LYS A 4 23.68 -18.89 -18.20
C LYS A 4 23.14 -19.56 -16.94
N THR A 5 23.61 -19.13 -15.77
CA THR A 5 23.04 -19.52 -14.48
C THR A 5 21.63 -18.93 -14.37
N LYS A 6 20.61 -19.78 -14.48
CA LYS A 6 19.22 -19.45 -14.17
C LYS A 6 19.15 -19.08 -12.68
N LYS A 7 19.03 -17.80 -12.34
CA LYS A 7 18.60 -17.38 -10.99
C LYS A 7 17.20 -17.99 -10.75
N SER A 8 17.10 -19.00 -9.89
CA SER A 8 15.80 -19.47 -9.42
C SER A 8 15.17 -18.33 -8.61
N LYS A 9 14.02 -17.83 -9.06
CA LYS A 9 13.16 -17.00 -8.21
C LYS A 9 12.82 -17.85 -6.99
N LYS A 10 13.34 -17.47 -5.81
CA LYS A 10 12.96 -18.08 -4.55
C LYS A 10 11.46 -17.78 -4.37
N ALA A 11 10.61 -18.80 -4.44
CA ALA A 11 9.20 -18.62 -4.14
C ALA A 11 9.09 -18.08 -2.72
N VAL A 12 8.25 -17.06 -2.51
CA VAL A 12 7.94 -16.56 -1.16
C VAL A 12 7.31 -17.72 -0.40
N ASP A 13 7.92 -18.11 0.71
CA ASP A 13 7.39 -19.17 1.56
C ASP A 13 6.16 -18.62 2.28
N THR A 14 4.98 -19.01 1.81
CA THR A 14 3.72 -18.52 2.35
C THR A 14 3.41 -19.10 3.72
N SER A 15 4.08 -20.17 4.16
CA SER A 15 3.82 -20.80 5.47
C SER A 15 4.20 -19.87 6.63
N LEU A 16 5.34 -19.19 6.54
CA LEU A 16 5.77 -18.19 7.52
C LEU A 16 4.86 -16.96 7.56
N LEU A 17 4.29 -16.58 6.41
CA LEU A 17 3.31 -15.49 6.34
C LEU A 17 1.97 -15.87 6.97
N ASP A 18 1.53 -17.10 6.75
CA ASP A 18 0.33 -17.64 7.37
C ASP A 18 0.47 -17.72 8.90
N GLU A 19 1.64 -18.11 9.40
CA GLU A 19 1.94 -18.14 10.84
C GLU A 19 1.98 -16.73 11.45
N ARG A 20 2.59 -15.76 10.74
CA ARG A 20 2.75 -14.39 11.24
C ARG A 20 1.46 -13.57 11.18
N PHE A 21 0.67 -13.72 10.11
CA PHE A 21 -0.44 -12.82 9.80
C PHE A 21 -1.80 -13.53 9.65
N GLY A 22 -1.87 -14.83 9.90
CA GLY A 22 -3.09 -15.60 9.72
C GLY A 22 -3.46 -15.78 8.25
N LYS A 23 -4.65 -16.36 7.99
CA LYS A 23 -5.14 -16.75 6.65
C LYS A 23 -6.40 -16.00 6.22
N ASP A 24 -6.70 -14.88 6.87
CA ASP A 24 -7.90 -14.10 6.58
C ASP A 24 -7.63 -13.14 5.40
N PHE A 25 -7.89 -13.59 4.18
CA PHE A 25 -7.73 -12.77 2.99
C PHE A 25 -8.96 -11.89 2.75
N VAL A 26 -8.73 -10.64 2.34
CA VAL A 26 -9.79 -9.65 2.09
C VAL A 26 -9.83 -9.21 0.63
N ASP A 27 -10.94 -8.59 0.22
CA ASP A 27 -11.12 -8.03 -1.13
C ASP A 27 -10.37 -6.70 -1.31
N LEU A 28 -9.05 -6.77 -1.17
CA LEU A 28 -8.13 -5.66 -1.26
C LEU A 28 -6.80 -6.13 -1.85
N TYR A 29 -6.28 -5.40 -2.82
CA TYR A 29 -5.11 -5.81 -3.62
C TYR A 29 -4.17 -4.65 -3.92
N ILE A 30 -2.90 -4.99 -4.12
CA ILE A 30 -1.90 -4.12 -4.73
C ILE A 30 -1.90 -4.35 -6.25
N LYS A 31 -2.07 -3.28 -7.02
CA LYS A 31 -1.84 -3.27 -8.46
C LYS A 31 -0.54 -2.56 -8.77
N ILE A 32 0.44 -3.31 -9.28
CA ILE A 32 1.74 -2.78 -9.68
C ILE A 32 1.74 -2.50 -11.19
N ASN A 33 2.02 -1.26 -11.56
CA ASN A 33 2.00 -0.77 -12.94
C ASN A 33 0.65 -1.08 -13.61
N ASN A 34 0.67 -1.62 -14.84
CA ASN A 34 -0.55 -2.00 -15.58
C ASN A 34 -0.91 -3.49 -15.44
N ARG A 35 -0.42 -4.17 -14.41
CA ARG A 35 -0.74 -5.60 -14.18
C ARG A 35 -2.22 -5.77 -13.82
N LYS A 36 -2.78 -6.96 -14.11
CA LYS A 36 -4.13 -7.33 -13.68
C LYS A 36 -4.18 -7.56 -12.16
N ILE A 37 -5.36 -7.40 -11.58
CA ILE A 37 -5.63 -7.81 -10.19
C ILE A 37 -5.35 -9.31 -10.06
N SER A 38 -4.69 -9.71 -8.98
CA SER A 38 -4.22 -11.08 -8.77
C SER A 38 -4.12 -11.38 -7.29
N SER A 39 -4.47 -12.61 -6.91
CA SER A 39 -4.38 -13.11 -5.53
C SER A 39 -2.95 -13.09 -4.97
N ALA A 40 -1.92 -13.09 -5.83
CA ALA A 40 -0.53 -12.93 -5.41
C ALA A 40 -0.24 -11.54 -4.78
N TYR A 41 -1.14 -10.58 -5.01
CA TYR A 41 -1.06 -9.22 -4.48
C TYR A 41 -2.23 -8.89 -3.53
N GLN A 42 -2.92 -9.91 -3.02
CA GLN A 42 -4.05 -9.76 -2.11
C GLN A 42 -3.58 -9.54 -0.68
N PHE A 43 -4.28 -8.65 0.03
CA PHE A 43 -4.04 -8.39 1.44
C PHE A 43 -4.70 -9.43 2.35
N ARG A 44 -4.08 -9.60 3.52
CA ARG A 44 -4.67 -10.29 4.68
C ARG A 44 -5.11 -9.26 5.69
N LYS A 45 -6.18 -9.55 6.42
CA LYS A 45 -6.65 -8.75 7.55
C LYS A 45 -6.02 -9.24 8.85
N ILE A 46 -5.54 -8.30 9.65
CA ILE A 46 -5.06 -8.51 11.01
C ILE A 46 -5.66 -7.44 11.94
N HIS A 47 -5.75 -7.73 13.24
CA HIS A 47 -6.04 -6.70 14.23
C HIS A 47 -4.74 -6.05 14.70
N SER A 48 -4.60 -4.75 14.52
CA SER A 48 -3.44 -4.01 15.02
C SER A 48 -3.63 -3.70 16.51
N THR A 49 -2.83 -4.30 17.38
CA THR A 49 -2.91 -4.06 18.84
C THR A 49 -2.40 -2.69 19.26
N ILE A 50 -1.58 -2.04 18.42
CA ILE A 50 -1.03 -0.70 18.69
C ILE A 50 -2.09 0.38 18.47
N TYR A 51 -2.88 0.23 17.40
CA TYR A 51 -3.87 1.22 16.98
C TYR A 51 -5.31 0.82 17.30
N ASP A 52 -5.50 -0.40 17.81
CA ASP A 52 -6.79 -1.02 18.11
C ASP A 52 -7.78 -0.95 16.95
N CYS A 53 -7.31 -1.30 15.75
CA CYS A 53 -8.12 -1.28 14.54
C CYS A 53 -7.71 -2.37 13.56
N ASP A 54 -8.55 -2.60 12.56
CA ASP A 54 -8.23 -3.46 11.43
C ASP A 54 -7.06 -2.88 10.64
N GLU A 55 -6.08 -3.72 10.33
CA GLU A 55 -4.94 -3.42 9.47
C GLU A 55 -4.79 -4.52 8.43
N TYR A 56 -4.34 -4.14 7.23
CA TYR A 56 -4.25 -5.03 6.10
C TYR A 56 -2.79 -5.19 5.72
N VAL A 57 -2.32 -6.43 5.68
CA VAL A 57 -0.91 -6.76 5.44
C VAL A 57 -0.72 -7.52 4.13
N TRP A 58 0.31 -7.13 3.39
CA TRP A 58 0.80 -7.84 2.22
C TRP A 58 2.32 -7.93 2.28
N GLN A 59 2.89 -9.05 1.84
CA GLN A 59 4.33 -9.17 1.65
C GLN A 59 4.65 -9.64 0.24
N GLY A 60 5.61 -8.96 -0.40
CA GLY A 60 6.13 -9.38 -1.68
C GLY A 60 7.17 -8.42 -2.24
N GLU A 61 7.63 -8.71 -3.45
CA GLU A 61 8.65 -7.91 -4.12
C GLU A 61 8.04 -6.64 -4.73
N LEU A 62 8.58 -5.48 -4.35
CA LEU A 62 8.33 -4.19 -4.99
C LEU A 62 9.51 -3.86 -5.93
N PRO A 63 9.28 -3.81 -7.25
CA PRO A 63 10.30 -3.39 -8.22
C PRO A 63 10.62 -1.89 -8.08
N GLU A 64 11.89 -1.53 -8.23
CA GLU A 64 12.34 -0.14 -8.33
C GLU A 64 11.54 0.63 -9.40
N GLY A 65 11.03 1.81 -9.03
CA GLY A 65 10.23 2.66 -9.91
C GLY A 65 8.78 2.20 -10.13
N ALA A 66 8.32 1.15 -9.43
CA ALA A 66 6.96 0.66 -9.54
C ALA A 66 5.93 1.75 -9.22
N VAL A 67 4.90 1.86 -10.08
CA VAL A 67 3.69 2.62 -9.78
C VAL A 67 2.73 1.71 -9.02
N ILE A 68 2.29 2.14 -7.86
CA ILE A 68 1.43 1.36 -6.96
C ILE A 68 0.02 1.95 -6.98
N LYS A 69 -0.99 1.08 -7.02
CA LYS A 69 -2.39 1.43 -6.73
C LYS A 69 -2.97 0.39 -5.79
N PHE A 70 -3.84 0.82 -4.87
CA PHE A 70 -4.66 -0.08 -4.07
C PHE A 70 -6.04 -0.17 -4.71
N VAL A 71 -6.57 -1.38 -4.78
CA VAL A 71 -7.84 -1.65 -5.44
C VAL A 71 -8.63 -2.72 -4.73
N HIS A 72 -9.95 -2.63 -4.79
CA HIS A 72 -10.86 -3.74 -4.51
C HIS A 72 -10.88 -4.73 -5.67
N GLY A 73 -11.46 -5.92 -5.47
CA GLY A 73 -11.53 -6.97 -6.49
C GLY A 73 -12.36 -6.56 -7.71
N ASP A 74 -13.31 -5.66 -7.53
CA ASP A 74 -14.13 -5.06 -8.59
C ASP A 74 -13.39 -3.98 -9.41
N GLY A 75 -12.20 -3.54 -8.97
CA GLY A 75 -11.39 -2.52 -9.62
C GLY A 75 -11.59 -1.10 -9.12
N ARG A 76 -12.47 -0.85 -8.14
CA ARG A 76 -12.56 0.43 -7.41
C ARG A 76 -11.20 0.74 -6.78
N ILE A 77 -10.76 1.99 -6.92
CA ILE A 77 -9.44 2.45 -6.47
C ILE A 77 -9.50 3.07 -5.08
N LEU A 78 -8.42 2.89 -4.31
CA LEU A 78 -8.25 3.39 -2.95
C LEU A 78 -6.90 4.17 -2.84
N PRO A 79 -6.90 5.38 -2.25
CA PRO A 79 -8.08 6.14 -1.90
C PRO A 79 -8.87 6.57 -3.16
N ASN A 80 -10.19 6.71 -3.04
CA ASN A 80 -11.03 7.09 -4.16
C ASN A 80 -10.89 8.60 -4.45
N PRO A 81 -10.28 9.01 -5.59
CA PRO A 81 -10.02 10.42 -5.88
C PRO A 81 -11.30 11.23 -6.13
N LEU A 82 -12.42 10.57 -6.43
CA LEU A 82 -13.72 11.20 -6.65
C LEU A 82 -14.45 11.52 -5.35
N VAL A 83 -13.94 11.06 -4.20
CA VAL A 83 -14.52 11.37 -2.89
C VAL A 83 -14.14 12.79 -2.52
N TYR A 84 -14.92 13.73 -3.03
CA TYR A 84 -14.80 15.13 -2.71
C TYR A 84 -15.59 15.44 -1.43
N ASN A 85 -14.92 16.06 -0.46
CA ASN A 85 -15.61 16.82 0.57
C ASN A 85 -14.97 18.22 0.64
N GLN A 86 -15.72 19.22 1.11
CA GLN A 86 -15.30 20.62 1.07
C GLN A 86 -14.17 20.97 2.08
N ILE A 87 -13.71 20.01 2.90
CA ILE A 87 -12.85 20.27 4.07
C ILE A 87 -11.61 19.35 4.10
N SER A 88 -11.59 18.23 3.39
CA SER A 88 -10.68 17.08 3.57
C SER A 88 -10.78 16.05 2.42
N GLY A 89 -10.25 16.38 1.23
CA GLY A 89 -10.17 15.45 0.09
C GLY A 89 -9.43 14.13 0.40
N PRO A 90 -9.37 13.21 -0.57
CA PRO A 90 -8.74 11.91 -0.37
C PRO A 90 -7.23 12.04 -0.19
N GLY A 91 -6.62 11.05 0.46
CA GLY A 91 -5.20 11.14 0.73
C GLY A 91 -4.57 9.88 1.30
N VAL A 92 -3.25 9.96 1.42
CA VAL A 92 -2.41 8.88 1.91
C VAL A 92 -1.39 9.42 2.90
N THR A 93 -1.32 8.82 4.08
CA THR A 93 -0.25 9.05 5.04
C THR A 93 0.82 7.98 4.87
N PHE A 94 2.07 8.39 4.69
CA PHE A 94 3.21 7.50 4.94
C PHE A 94 3.55 7.55 6.43
N ASN A 95 3.64 6.39 7.04
CA ASN A 95 3.86 6.24 8.48
C ASN A 95 5.06 5.33 8.75
N GLY A 96 6.05 5.87 9.47
CA GLY A 96 7.33 5.23 9.75
C GLY A 96 8.41 5.57 8.72
N GLY A 97 9.66 5.58 9.16
CA GLY A 97 10.80 6.08 8.40
C GLY A 97 10.98 5.36 7.07
N GLN A 98 10.77 4.05 7.03
CA GLN A 98 10.93 3.28 5.80
C GLN A 98 9.89 3.65 4.74
N ALA A 99 8.63 3.88 5.11
CA ALA A 99 7.60 4.33 4.17
C ALA A 99 7.92 5.73 3.64
N CYS A 100 8.36 6.63 4.51
CA CYS A 100 8.76 8.00 4.16
C CYS A 100 9.98 8.07 3.24
N LEU A 101 10.86 7.06 3.27
CA LEU A 101 12.04 6.96 2.40
C LEU A 101 11.74 6.25 1.07
N ASP A 102 10.96 5.16 1.11
CA ASP A 102 10.79 4.26 -0.04
C ASP A 102 9.63 4.65 -0.95
N LEU A 103 8.69 5.46 -0.45
CA LEU A 103 7.48 5.85 -1.17
C LEU A 103 7.48 7.34 -1.48
N THR A 104 6.93 7.69 -2.64
CA THR A 104 6.68 9.08 -3.00
C THR A 104 5.37 9.20 -3.78
N TYR A 105 4.76 10.37 -3.69
CA TYR A 105 3.69 10.77 -4.61
C TYR A 105 4.21 11.80 -5.61
N SER A 106 3.93 11.58 -6.89
CA SER A 106 4.02 12.63 -7.91
C SER A 106 2.65 13.26 -8.14
N LYS A 107 2.61 14.57 -8.40
CA LYS A 107 1.38 15.36 -8.66
C LYS A 107 0.38 15.37 -7.49
N ALA A 108 0.89 15.40 -6.26
CA ALA A 108 0.09 15.50 -5.05
C ALA A 108 0.55 16.72 -4.23
N LEU A 109 -0.29 17.23 -3.34
CA LEU A 109 0.16 18.12 -2.28
C LEU A 109 0.79 17.26 -1.17
N VAL A 110 2.10 17.40 -1.00
CA VAL A 110 2.91 16.62 -0.05
C VAL A 110 3.27 17.49 1.15
N CYS A 111 2.88 17.03 2.35
CA CYS A 111 3.06 17.73 3.61
C CYS A 111 3.84 16.84 4.59
N PRO A 112 5.18 16.88 4.58
CA PRO A 112 5.99 16.21 5.59
C PRO A 112 5.79 16.89 6.96
N VAL A 113 5.76 16.08 8.03
CA VAL A 113 5.65 16.58 9.40
C VAL A 113 7.05 16.73 9.98
N GLU A 114 7.39 17.94 10.43
CA GLU A 114 8.70 18.19 11.01
C GLU A 114 8.91 17.40 12.31
N GLY A 115 10.08 16.77 12.45
CA GLY A 115 10.46 16.03 13.65
C GLY A 115 9.77 14.67 13.84
N VAL A 116 8.95 14.22 12.88
CA VAL A 116 8.25 12.92 12.96
C VAL A 116 8.33 12.18 11.62
N GLU A 117 8.37 10.85 11.66
CA GLU A 117 8.38 9.99 10.47
C GLU A 117 6.98 9.86 9.85
N LEU A 118 6.40 10.99 9.45
CA LEU A 118 5.06 11.10 8.90
C LEU A 118 5.03 12.05 7.69
N ILE A 119 4.38 11.62 6.61
CA ILE A 119 4.12 12.47 5.44
C ILE A 119 2.66 12.34 5.05
N TYR A 120 1.92 13.45 5.04
CA TYR A 120 0.56 13.50 4.50
C TYR A 120 0.61 13.83 3.01
N ASN A 121 -0.10 13.06 2.19
CA ASN A 121 -0.20 13.27 0.74
C ASN A 121 -1.68 13.45 0.40
N PHE A 122 -2.06 14.64 -0.05
CA PHE A 122 -3.41 14.89 -0.58
C PHE A 122 -3.40 14.62 -2.08
N VAL A 123 -4.29 13.73 -2.51
CA VAL A 123 -4.22 13.11 -3.83
C VAL A 123 -5.46 13.41 -4.65
N ASP A 124 -5.31 13.33 -5.97
CA ASP A 124 -6.34 13.48 -6.98
C ASP A 124 -6.22 12.39 -8.06
N GLU A 125 -6.98 12.53 -9.15
CA GLU A 125 -6.95 11.58 -10.28
C GLU A 125 -5.61 11.54 -11.02
N GLU A 126 -4.79 12.58 -10.92
CA GLU A 126 -3.48 12.68 -11.57
C GLU A 126 -2.34 12.17 -10.70
N SER A 127 -2.54 12.14 -9.38
CA SER A 127 -1.58 11.70 -8.38
C SER A 127 -1.13 10.25 -8.58
N ARG A 128 0.16 9.96 -8.39
CA ARG A 128 0.72 8.60 -8.55
C ARG A 128 1.64 8.25 -7.40
N LEU A 129 1.31 7.16 -6.69
CA LEU A 129 2.20 6.53 -5.71
C LEU A 129 3.29 5.74 -6.43
N ARG A 130 4.55 5.94 -6.03
CA ARG A 130 5.71 5.25 -6.58
C ARG A 130 6.58 4.68 -5.47
N TYR A 131 7.14 3.50 -5.73
CA TYR A 131 8.25 2.96 -4.96
C TYR A 131 9.57 3.43 -5.58
N VAL A 132 10.37 4.16 -4.82
CA VAL A 132 11.59 4.85 -5.30
C VAL A 132 12.89 4.20 -4.82
N SER A 133 12.79 3.20 -3.96
CA SER A 133 13.93 2.43 -3.48
C SER A 133 14.28 1.27 -4.40
N LYS A 134 15.45 0.67 -4.16
CA LYS A 134 15.89 -0.53 -4.88
C LYS A 134 14.89 -1.67 -4.74
N THR A 135 14.80 -2.50 -5.78
CA THR A 135 13.93 -3.68 -5.79
C THR A 135 14.18 -4.56 -4.57
N ALA A 136 13.13 -4.79 -3.76
CA ALA A 136 13.23 -5.55 -2.52
C ALA A 136 11.90 -6.22 -2.17
N VAL A 137 11.96 -7.27 -1.35
CA VAL A 137 10.78 -7.81 -0.67
C VAL A 137 10.43 -6.86 0.48
N LYS A 138 9.18 -6.43 0.54
CA LYS A 138 8.65 -5.52 1.56
C LYS A 138 7.42 -6.13 2.20
N THR A 139 7.26 -5.86 3.49
CA THR A 139 5.97 -6.08 4.18
C THR A 139 5.27 -4.73 4.25
N MET A 140 4.10 -4.63 3.64
CA MET A 140 3.29 -3.43 3.60
C MET A 140 2.09 -3.60 4.51
N PHE A 141 1.89 -2.63 5.38
CA PHE A 141 0.73 -2.53 6.25
C PHE A 141 -0.08 -1.32 5.81
N ILE A 142 -1.37 -1.50 5.58
CA ILE A 142 -2.28 -0.41 5.27
C ILE A 142 -3.47 -0.38 6.21
N ARG A 143 -3.91 0.82 6.55
CA ARG A 143 -5.16 1.10 7.26
C ARG A 143 -6.03 2.00 6.40
N ILE A 144 -7.32 1.70 6.35
CA ILE A 144 -8.31 2.42 5.55
C ILE A 144 -9.18 3.22 6.50
N TYR A 145 -9.32 4.52 6.24
CA TYR A 145 -10.17 5.41 7.00
C TYR A 145 -11.17 6.10 6.07
N ASP A 146 -12.43 5.96 6.42
CA ASP A 146 -13.53 6.62 5.74
C ASP A 146 -13.68 8.09 6.17
N ASN A 147 -14.68 8.77 5.61
CA ASN A 147 -15.08 10.06 6.15
C ASN A 147 -15.75 9.92 7.53
N ASN A 148 -15.81 11.03 8.26
CA ASN A 148 -16.45 11.10 9.58
C ASN A 148 -17.97 10.82 9.55
N SER A 149 -18.57 10.64 8.36
CA SER A 149 -19.96 10.30 8.16
C SER A 149 -20.21 8.78 8.12
N GLY A 150 -19.16 7.96 8.26
CA GLY A 150 -19.27 6.50 8.29
C GLY A 150 -19.69 5.87 6.97
N VAL A 151 -19.42 6.55 5.85
CA VAL A 151 -19.65 5.99 4.50
C VAL A 151 -18.36 5.31 4.07
N ASP A 152 -18.41 3.99 3.84
CA ASP A 152 -17.35 3.20 3.17
C ASP A 152 -17.04 3.86 1.83
N ASN A 153 -16.04 4.73 1.84
CA ASN A 153 -15.72 5.61 0.74
C ASN A 153 -14.23 5.65 0.45
N ASP A 154 -13.42 4.86 1.16
CA ASP A 154 -12.01 4.71 0.84
C ASP A 154 -11.28 6.05 0.84
N ARG A 155 -11.67 6.99 1.72
CA ARG A 155 -11.16 8.37 1.65
C ARG A 155 -9.66 8.43 1.90
N TRP A 156 -9.17 7.70 2.90
CA TRP A 156 -7.80 7.88 3.38
C TRP A 156 -7.10 6.55 3.64
N LEU A 157 -5.84 6.48 3.22
CA LEU A 157 -4.95 5.38 3.52
C LEU A 157 -3.83 5.81 4.47
N THR A 158 -3.46 4.94 5.39
CA THR A 158 -2.15 5.01 6.04
C THR A 158 -1.31 3.83 5.56
N ILE A 159 -0.05 4.05 5.18
CA ILE A 159 0.87 3.03 4.69
C ILE A 159 2.12 3.01 5.56
N ALA A 160 2.47 1.84 6.08
CA ALA A 160 3.76 1.55 6.70
C ALA A 160 4.49 0.44 5.93
N LEU A 161 5.82 0.46 5.96
CA LEU A 161 6.69 -0.52 5.31
C LEU A 161 7.72 -1.09 6.28
N GLU A 162 7.95 -2.40 6.18
CA GLU A 162 9.12 -3.12 6.70
C GLU A 162 9.95 -3.67 5.52
#